data_AF-A0A6N8XD32-F1
#
_entry.id   AF-A0A6N8XD32-F1
#
_cell.length_a   1.000
_cell.length_b   1.000
_cell.length_c   1.000
_cell.angle_alpha   90.00
_cell.angle_beta   90.00
_cell.angle_gamma   90.00
#
_symmetry.space_group_name_H-M   'P 1'
#
loop_
_entity.id
_entity.type
_entity.pdbx_description
1 polymer ?
#
loop_
_entity_poly.entity_id
_entity_poly.type
_entity_poly.pdbx_seq_one_letter_code
_entity_poly.pdbx_strand_id
1 'polypeptide(L)'
;MDYVCDNGGSWLEQANVLPVAFAQVREDARLDYEVARSLGEGARVAMVASGGCTVALLAGLANVAYLHFVDANPAQLALTRLKLRLLETAGPEERLAVLGHAPHLGRAARLADELAALDLPRDALGPIPVLSRIGPDHAGRFEFLFAALREALHGCMQPLDVLLSLGDPARQADRVAPQTNLGQ
;
A
#
# COMPACT_ATOMS: atom_id res chain seq x y z
N MET A 1 -12.83 -11.27 3.90
CA MET A 1 -12.22 -10.20 4.75
C MET A 1 -13.31 -9.18 4.93
N ASP A 2 -14.01 -9.21 6.07
CA ASP A 2 -15.23 -8.40 6.24
C ASP A 2 -14.83 -6.94 6.46
N TYR A 3 -14.87 -6.16 5.38
CA TYR A 3 -14.54 -4.74 5.43
C TYR A 3 -15.52 -3.97 6.34
N VAL A 4 -14.99 -2.88 6.87
CA VAL A 4 -15.55 -2.10 7.98
C VAL A 4 -16.95 -1.56 7.64
N CYS A 5 -17.90 -1.90 8.52
CA CYS A 5 -19.21 -1.30 8.75
C CYS A 5 -20.40 -1.78 7.91
N ASP A 6 -21.35 -2.33 8.67
CA ASP A 6 -22.79 -2.52 8.51
C ASP A 6 -23.60 -1.28 8.02
N ASN A 7 -22.96 -0.32 7.33
CA ASN A 7 -23.54 0.98 6.99
C ASN A 7 -24.21 1.04 5.61
N GLY A 8 -24.42 -0.09 4.93
CA GLY A 8 -25.18 -0.16 3.68
C GLY A 8 -24.59 0.58 2.46
N GLY A 9 -23.39 1.15 2.56
CA GLY A 9 -22.70 1.84 1.46
C GLY A 9 -21.84 0.90 0.60
N SER A 10 -21.70 1.24 -0.68
CA SER A 10 -20.85 0.52 -1.63
C SER A 10 -19.37 0.55 -1.23
N TRP A 11 -18.60 -0.46 -1.66
CA TRP A 11 -17.14 -0.49 -1.43
C TRP A 11 -16.42 0.74 -2.03
N LEU A 12 -17.00 1.34 -3.07
CA LEU A 12 -16.48 2.54 -3.71
C LEU A 12 -16.58 3.76 -2.78
N GLU A 13 -17.74 3.94 -2.13
CA GLU A 13 -17.94 5.02 -1.15
C GLU A 13 -17.00 4.86 0.04
N GLN A 14 -16.84 3.63 0.54
CA GLN A 14 -15.92 3.33 1.64
C GLN A 14 -14.46 3.63 1.26
N ALA A 15 -14.03 3.28 0.05
CA ALA A 15 -12.67 3.54 -0.41
C ALA A 15 -12.44 5.06 -0.64
N ASN A 16 -13.46 5.80 -1.07
CA ASN A 16 -13.32 7.22 -1.38
C ASN A 16 -13.04 8.08 -0.15
N VAL A 17 -13.51 7.68 1.03
CA VAL A 17 -13.25 8.38 2.29
C VAL A 17 -11.87 8.08 2.90
N LEU A 18 -11.12 7.12 2.35
CA LEU A 18 -9.76 6.83 2.81
C LEU A 18 -8.79 7.89 2.27
N PRO A 19 -7.95 8.48 3.14
CA PRO A 19 -7.07 9.58 2.74
C PRO A 19 -5.83 9.07 1.99
N VAL A 20 -5.31 7.89 2.36
CA VAL A 20 -4.21 7.23 1.65
C VAL A 20 -4.74 6.65 0.36
N ALA A 21 -4.12 7.01 -0.77
CA ALA A 21 -4.50 6.45 -2.07
C ALA A 21 -3.97 5.00 -2.19
N PHE A 22 -2.66 4.85 -2.32
CA PHE A 22 -1.94 3.57 -2.35
C PHE A 22 -1.11 3.44 -1.08
N ALA A 23 -1.44 2.48 -0.22
CA ALA A 23 -0.66 2.24 0.99
C ALA A 23 0.67 1.53 0.72
N GLN A 24 0.80 0.92 -0.45
CA GLN A 24 1.98 0.16 -0.87
C GLN A 24 2.36 0.52 -2.31
N VAL A 25 3.68 0.57 -2.55
CA VAL A 25 4.24 0.57 -3.91
C VAL A 25 3.87 -0.75 -4.59
N ARG A 26 3.49 -0.70 -5.86
CA ARG A 26 3.17 -1.90 -6.68
C ARG A 26 4.23 -2.17 -7.74
N GLU A 27 5.08 -1.18 -7.98
CA GLU A 27 6.28 -1.24 -8.79
C GLU A 27 7.37 -2.07 -8.10
N ASP A 28 8.29 -2.63 -8.90
CA ASP A 28 9.44 -3.34 -8.36
C ASP A 28 10.48 -2.37 -7.80
N ALA A 29 10.46 -2.17 -6.48
CA ALA A 29 11.40 -1.32 -5.76
C ALA A 29 12.87 -1.75 -5.93
N ARG A 30 13.15 -2.96 -6.43
CA ARG A 30 14.52 -3.42 -6.72
C ARG A 30 15.14 -2.63 -7.87
N LEU A 31 14.35 -2.16 -8.81
CA LEU A 31 14.87 -1.32 -9.90
C LEU A 31 15.44 -0.02 -9.35
N ASP A 32 14.69 0.68 -8.50
CA ASP A 32 15.15 1.89 -7.83
C ASP A 32 16.36 1.63 -6.92
N TYR A 33 16.33 0.51 -6.21
CA TYR A 33 17.43 0.08 -5.35
C TYR A 33 18.71 -0.15 -6.13
N GLU A 34 18.67 -0.90 -7.24
CA GLU A 34 19.87 -1.16 -8.05
C GLU A 34 20.41 0.11 -8.68
N VAL A 35 19.53 1.00 -9.15
CA VAL A 35 19.95 2.32 -9.64
C VAL A 35 20.64 3.10 -8.53
N ALA A 36 20.00 3.27 -7.36
CA ALA A 36 20.56 4.03 -6.25
C ALA A 36 21.86 3.43 -5.72
N ARG A 37 21.95 2.11 -5.60
CA ARG A 37 23.16 1.38 -5.18
C ARG A 37 24.33 1.55 -6.15
N SER A 38 24.04 1.71 -7.45
CA SER A 38 25.08 1.92 -8.47
C SER A 38 25.66 3.33 -8.48
N LEU A 39 25.03 4.28 -7.79
CA LEU A 39 25.54 5.64 -7.63
C LEU A 39 26.71 5.68 -6.65
N GLY A 40 27.62 6.64 -6.85
CA GLY A 40 28.71 6.91 -5.92
C GLY A 40 28.23 7.41 -4.55
N GLU A 41 29.17 7.59 -3.62
CA GLU A 41 28.89 8.17 -2.31
C GLU A 41 28.27 9.58 -2.42
N GLY A 42 27.37 9.91 -1.50
CA GLY A 42 26.73 11.21 -1.47
C GLY A 42 25.55 11.33 -2.44
N ALA A 43 24.95 10.21 -2.86
CA ALA A 43 23.83 10.20 -3.78
C ALA A 43 22.64 11.00 -3.22
N ARG A 44 21.97 11.74 -4.12
CA ARG A 44 20.80 12.58 -3.81
C ARG A 44 19.64 12.10 -4.66
N VAL A 45 18.62 11.54 -4.02
CA VAL A 45 17.47 10.95 -4.69
C VAL A 45 16.26 11.86 -4.53
N ALA A 46 15.52 12.08 -5.61
CA ALA A 46 14.21 12.74 -5.57
C ALA A 46 13.16 11.80 -6.17
N MET A 47 12.06 11.56 -5.47
CA MET A 47 11.03 10.60 -5.91
C MET A 47 9.62 10.91 -5.41
N VAL A 48 8.62 10.25 -5.99
CA VAL A 48 7.23 10.34 -5.53
C VAL A 48 7.03 9.44 -4.32
N ALA A 49 6.27 9.91 -3.32
CA ALA A 49 6.04 9.22 -2.06
C ALA A 49 4.92 8.15 -2.13
N SER A 50 4.88 7.35 -3.22
CA SER A 50 3.82 6.39 -3.57
C SER A 50 3.64 5.25 -2.55
N GLY A 51 3.14 5.53 -1.35
CA GLY A 51 3.05 4.59 -0.23
C GLY A 51 4.37 4.41 0.54
N GLY A 52 5.46 5.09 0.16
CA GLY A 52 6.68 5.21 0.95
C GLY A 52 7.55 3.96 1.11
N CYS A 53 7.19 2.81 0.50
CA CYS A 53 7.97 1.57 0.64
C CYS A 53 9.38 1.70 0.01
N THR A 54 9.47 2.20 -1.23
CA THR A 54 10.75 2.41 -1.90
C THR A 54 11.56 3.50 -1.19
N VAL A 55 10.92 4.56 -0.70
CA VAL A 55 11.58 5.60 0.11
C VAL A 55 12.26 4.98 1.34
N ALA A 56 11.55 4.14 2.09
CA ALA A 56 12.12 3.46 3.25
C ALA A 56 13.26 2.49 2.88
N LEU A 57 13.13 1.78 1.75
CA LEU A 57 14.20 0.92 1.23
C LEU A 57 15.48 1.73 0.91
N LEU A 58 15.34 2.83 0.18
CA LEU A 58 16.47 3.65 -0.23
C LEU A 58 17.09 4.43 0.94
N ALA A 59 16.31 4.78 1.97
CA ALA A 59 16.83 5.40 3.19
C ALA A 59 17.81 4.49 3.96
N GLY A 60 17.76 3.18 3.74
CA GLY A 60 18.72 2.23 4.33
C GLY A 60 20.04 2.11 3.56
N LEU A 61 20.21 2.78 2.42
CA LEU A 61 21.43 2.71 1.62
C LEU A 61 22.49 3.70 2.12
N ALA A 62 23.67 3.19 2.50
CA ALA A 62 24.75 4.00 3.05
C ALA A 62 25.30 5.07 2.08
N ASN A 63 25.18 4.86 0.76
CA ASN A 63 25.64 5.82 -0.24
C ASN A 63 24.63 6.95 -0.52
N VAL A 64 23.39 6.85 -0.05
CA VAL A 64 22.35 7.88 -0.21
C VAL A 64 22.46 8.90 0.93
N ALA A 65 22.93 10.10 0.61
CA ALA A 65 23.06 11.19 1.57
C ALA A 65 21.76 12.00 1.75
N TYR A 66 20.96 12.12 0.69
CA TYR A 66 19.71 12.87 0.74
C TYR A 66 18.61 12.15 -0.05
N LEU A 67 17.43 12.07 0.56
CA LEU A 67 16.22 11.56 -0.07
C LEU A 67 15.11 12.61 0.05
N HIS A 68 14.74 13.20 -1.07
CA HIS A 68 13.62 14.11 -1.21
C HIS A 68 12.43 13.33 -1.76
N PHE A 69 11.32 13.32 -1.03
CA PHE A 69 10.08 12.70 -1.49
C PHE A 69 8.96 13.73 -1.56
N VAL A 70 8.15 13.64 -2.61
CA VAL A 70 7.05 14.57 -2.88
C VAL A 70 5.78 13.79 -3.20
N ASP A 71 4.63 14.32 -2.82
CA ASP A 71 3.34 13.78 -3.21
C ASP A 71 2.31 14.91 -3.09
N ALA A 72 1.33 14.92 -3.99
CA ALA A 72 0.22 15.87 -3.92
C ALA A 72 -0.79 15.48 -2.83
N ASN A 73 -0.81 14.22 -2.42
CA ASN A 73 -1.63 13.70 -1.33
C ASN A 73 -0.87 13.81 0.00
N PRO A 74 -1.30 14.67 0.95
CA PRO A 74 -0.65 14.81 2.26
C PRO A 74 -0.62 13.51 3.07
N ALA A 75 -1.59 12.62 2.88
CA ALA A 75 -1.63 11.34 3.58
C ALA A 75 -0.54 10.37 3.10
N GLN A 76 -0.10 10.48 1.84
CA GLN A 76 1.05 9.71 1.33
C GLN A 76 2.36 10.18 1.95
N LEU A 77 2.52 11.49 2.12
CA LEU A 77 3.65 12.07 2.86
C LEU A 77 3.63 11.62 4.33
N ALA A 78 2.46 11.64 4.97
CA ALA A 78 2.29 11.15 6.34
C ALA A 78 2.67 9.67 6.49
N LEU A 79 2.20 8.80 5.57
CA LEU A 79 2.52 7.38 5.58
C LEU A 79 4.01 7.13 5.36
N THR A 80 4.62 7.87 4.43
CA THR A 80 6.07 7.79 4.16
C THR A 80 6.89 8.19 5.39
N ARG A 81 6.51 9.29 6.06
CA ARG A 81 7.15 9.73 7.31
C ARG A 81 7.01 8.70 8.43
N LEU A 82 5.83 8.07 8.56
CA LEU A 82 5.63 6.97 9.51
C LEU A 82 6.59 5.80 9.22
N LYS A 83 6.70 5.37 7.97
CA LYS A 83 7.58 4.25 7.58
C LYS A 83 9.05 4.54 7.85
N LEU A 84 9.51 5.75 7.54
CA LEU A 84 10.87 6.19 7.85
C LEU A 84 11.14 6.22 9.35
N ARG A 85 10.18 6.74 10.13
CA ARG A 85 10.32 6.77 11.58
C ARG A 85 10.34 5.36 12.18
N LEU A 86 9.48 4.46 11.74
CA LEU A 86 9.51 3.06 12.17
C LEU A 86 10.77 2.33 11.71
N LEU A 87 11.38 2.73 10.59
CA LEU A 87 12.68 2.22 10.15
C LEU A 87 13.80 2.63 11.13
N GLU A 88 13.72 3.84 11.68
CA GLU A 88 14.68 4.39 12.64
C GLU A 88 14.46 3.85 14.07
N THR A 89 13.20 3.72 14.51
CA THR A 89 12.87 3.51 15.93
C THR A 89 12.46 2.09 16.31
N ALA A 90 12.11 1.25 15.33
CA ALA A 90 11.55 -0.08 15.59
C ALA A 90 12.34 -1.18 14.89
N GLY A 91 12.38 -2.36 15.54
CA GLY A 91 12.90 -3.58 14.93
C GLY A 91 12.00 -4.08 13.79
N PRO A 92 12.49 -4.99 12.93
CA PRO A 92 11.72 -5.50 11.79
C PRO A 92 10.37 -6.10 12.16
N GLU A 93 10.30 -6.91 13.23
CA GLU A 93 9.07 -7.58 13.67
C GLU A 93 8.00 -6.58 14.14
N GLU A 94 8.37 -5.64 15.00
CA GLU A 94 7.47 -4.60 15.48
C GLU A 94 6.98 -3.73 14.33
N ARG A 95 7.88 -3.29 13.44
CA ARG A 95 7.52 -2.50 12.26
C ARG A 95 6.50 -3.22 11.38
N LEU A 96 6.73 -4.50 11.09
CA LEU A 96 5.78 -5.32 10.31
C LEU A 96 4.42 -5.43 11.01
N ALA A 97 4.42 -5.65 12.32
CA ALA A 97 3.20 -5.76 13.11
C ALA A 97 2.40 -4.43 13.16
N VAL A 98 3.09 -3.29 13.32
CA VAL A 98 2.48 -1.96 13.31
C VAL A 98 1.87 -1.65 11.95
N LEU A 99 2.60 -1.96 10.86
CA LEU A 99 2.16 -1.69 9.49
C LEU A 99 1.03 -2.60 9.01
N GLY A 100 0.79 -3.73 9.67
CA GLY A 100 -0.34 -4.63 9.38
C GLY A 100 0.03 -6.02 8.88
N HIS A 101 1.32 -6.32 8.75
CA HIS A 101 1.83 -7.60 8.23
C HIS A 101 1.90 -8.72 9.27
N ALA A 102 1.66 -8.39 10.54
CA ALA A 102 1.54 -9.36 11.63
C ALA A 102 0.52 -8.86 12.68
N PRO A 103 -0.04 -9.74 13.52
CA PRO A 103 -0.87 -9.33 14.65
C PRO A 103 -0.12 -8.37 15.57
N HIS A 104 -0.82 -7.33 16.05
CA HIS A 104 -0.24 -6.37 16.98
C HIS A 104 -1.27 -5.96 18.03
N LEU A 105 -1.05 -6.37 19.28
CA LEU A 105 -1.82 -5.90 20.42
C LEU A 105 -1.48 -4.43 20.68
N GLY A 106 -2.46 -3.53 20.65
CA GLY A 106 -2.21 -2.11 20.87
C GLY A 106 -1.77 -1.29 19.65
N ARG A 107 -1.96 -1.79 18.42
CA ARG A 107 -1.63 -1.05 17.18
C ARG A 107 -2.16 0.40 17.18
N ALA A 108 -3.39 0.60 17.65
CA ALA A 108 -4.00 1.93 17.73
C ALA A 108 -3.18 2.91 18.58
N ALA A 109 -2.75 2.48 19.77
CA ALA A 109 -1.94 3.31 20.66
C ALA A 109 -0.56 3.59 20.04
N ARG A 110 0.07 2.53 19.50
CA ARG A 110 1.39 2.66 18.85
C ARG A 110 1.36 3.63 17.66
N LEU A 111 0.34 3.55 16.80
CA LEU A 111 0.15 4.49 15.69
C LEU A 111 -0.10 5.91 16.20
N ALA A 112 -0.90 6.09 17.25
CA ALA A 112 -1.15 7.41 17.81
C ALA A 112 0.13 8.07 18.35
N ASP A 113 1.00 7.31 19.01
CA ASP A 113 2.28 7.79 19.51
C ASP A 113 3.23 8.18 18.37
N GLU A 114 3.29 7.36 17.31
CA GLU A 114 4.11 7.65 16.14
C GLU A 114 3.63 8.87 15.35
N LEU A 115 2.31 9.01 15.16
CA LEU A 115 1.73 10.19 14.50
C LEU A 115 1.94 11.45 15.34
N ALA A 116 1.78 11.37 16.66
CA ALA A 116 2.05 12.49 17.56
C ALA A 116 3.53 12.91 17.51
N ALA A 117 4.46 11.95 17.50
CA ALA A 117 5.89 12.25 17.39
C ALA A 117 6.29 12.86 16.04
N LEU A 118 5.46 12.70 15.00
CA LEU A 118 5.63 13.33 13.69
C LEU A 118 4.88 14.66 13.54
N ASP A 119 4.21 15.13 14.61
CA ASP A 119 3.32 16.30 14.57
C ASP A 119 2.22 16.14 13.49
N LEU A 120 1.62 14.95 13.45
CA LEU A 120 0.55 14.61 12.51
C LEU A 120 -0.78 14.37 13.26
N PRO A 121 -1.92 14.73 12.65
CA PRO A 121 -3.24 14.35 13.16
C PRO A 121 -3.36 12.84 13.36
N ARG A 122 -4.12 12.43 14.39
CA ARG A 122 -4.33 11.01 14.71
C ARG A 122 -5.01 10.23 13.57
N ASP A 123 -5.78 10.91 12.75
CA ASP A 123 -6.52 10.37 11.61
C ASP A 123 -5.86 10.68 10.25
N ALA A 124 -4.60 11.16 10.25
CA ALA A 124 -3.87 11.52 9.02
C ALA A 124 -3.78 10.37 8.00
N LEU A 125 -3.84 9.12 8.47
CA LEU A 125 -3.78 7.90 7.65
C LEU A 125 -5.14 7.23 7.46
N GLY A 126 -6.20 7.80 8.03
CA GLY A 126 -7.56 7.28 7.98
C GLY A 126 -8.13 6.94 9.37
N PRO A 127 -9.33 6.33 9.41
CA PRO A 127 -10.02 6.07 10.66
C PRO A 127 -9.25 5.09 11.55
N ILE A 128 -9.01 5.45 12.81
CA ILE A 128 -8.31 4.60 13.80
C ILE A 128 -8.90 3.18 13.91
N PRO A 129 -10.23 2.96 13.90
CA PRO A 129 -10.78 1.60 13.93
C PRO A 129 -10.38 0.73 12.74
N VAL A 130 -10.20 1.34 11.56
CA VAL A 130 -9.70 0.64 10.36
C VAL A 130 -8.22 0.32 10.54
N LEU A 131 -7.41 1.35 10.83
CA LEU A 131 -5.96 1.23 10.94
C LEU A 131 -5.54 0.25 12.05
N SER A 132 -6.23 0.26 13.19
CA SER A 132 -5.92 -0.63 14.31
C SER A 132 -6.17 -2.10 13.96
N ARG A 133 -7.14 -2.37 13.08
CA ARG A 133 -7.53 -3.72 12.68
C ARG A 133 -6.60 -4.30 11.61
N ILE A 134 -6.40 -3.57 10.52
CA ILE A 134 -5.70 -4.09 9.34
C ILE A 134 -4.31 -3.49 9.12
N GLY A 135 -3.96 -2.42 9.83
CA GLY A 135 -2.70 -1.71 9.65
C GLY A 135 -2.70 -0.75 8.45
N PRO A 136 -1.83 0.27 8.49
CA PRO A 136 -1.77 1.31 7.47
C PRO A 136 -1.39 0.79 6.08
N ASP A 137 -0.59 -0.29 5.96
CA ASP A 137 -0.22 -0.87 4.65
C ASP A 137 -1.38 -1.56 3.93
N HIS A 138 -2.51 -1.75 4.62
CA HIS A 138 -3.72 -2.35 4.06
C HIS A 138 -4.91 -1.37 4.06
N ALA A 139 -4.70 -0.12 4.47
CA ALA A 139 -5.76 0.87 4.67
C ALA A 139 -5.76 1.99 3.62
N GLY A 140 -5.21 1.74 2.43
CA GLY A 140 -5.34 2.64 1.29
C GLY A 140 -6.65 2.44 0.52
N ARG A 141 -7.07 3.48 -0.20
CA ARG A 141 -8.20 3.43 -1.14
C ARG A 141 -8.06 2.25 -2.08
N PHE A 142 -6.91 2.12 -2.75
CA PHE A 142 -6.71 1.05 -3.72
C PHE A 142 -6.61 -0.33 -3.07
N GLU A 143 -6.05 -0.45 -1.86
CA GLU A 143 -6.06 -1.70 -1.11
C GLU A 143 -7.49 -2.20 -0.85
N PHE A 144 -8.41 -1.29 -0.48
CA PHE A 144 -9.84 -1.59 -0.34
C PHE A 144 -10.48 -1.97 -1.67
N LEU A 145 -10.23 -1.18 -2.72
CA LEU A 145 -10.77 -1.44 -4.06
C LEU A 145 -10.33 -2.81 -4.59
N PHE A 146 -9.04 -3.14 -4.47
CA PHE A 146 -8.51 -4.42 -4.95
C PHE A 146 -9.05 -5.59 -4.14
N ALA A 147 -9.29 -5.43 -2.85
CA ALA A 147 -9.88 -6.49 -2.06
C ALA A 147 -11.36 -6.72 -2.41
N ALA A 148 -12.13 -5.65 -2.61
CA ALA A 148 -13.50 -5.75 -3.10
C ALA A 148 -13.55 -6.36 -4.51
N LEU A 149 -12.62 -5.99 -5.39
CA LEU A 149 -12.51 -6.56 -6.73
C LEU A 149 -12.19 -8.06 -6.69
N ARG A 150 -11.26 -8.49 -5.83
CA ARG A 150 -10.95 -9.92 -5.64
C ARG A 150 -12.17 -10.71 -5.16
N GLU A 151 -12.96 -10.14 -4.26
CA GLU A 151 -14.20 -10.75 -3.78
C GLU A 151 -15.24 -10.86 -4.91
N ALA A 152 -15.46 -9.77 -5.65
CA ALA A 152 -16.40 -9.74 -6.77
C ALA A 152 -16.03 -10.72 -7.89
N LEU A 153 -14.73 -10.92 -8.13
CA LEU A 153 -14.21 -11.84 -9.13
C LEU A 153 -13.99 -13.25 -8.59
N HIS A 154 -14.30 -13.54 -7.32
CA HIS A 154 -13.98 -14.81 -6.68
C HIS A 154 -14.53 -16.01 -7.48
N GLY A 155 -15.76 -15.91 -7.98
CA GLY A 155 -16.42 -16.95 -8.78
C GLY A 155 -15.78 -17.22 -10.15
N CYS A 156 -14.95 -16.31 -10.66
CA CYS A 156 -14.31 -16.42 -11.97
C CYS A 156 -12.77 -16.33 -11.94
N MET A 157 -12.16 -16.43 -10.75
CA MET A 157 -10.70 -16.36 -10.57
C MET A 157 -9.93 -17.35 -11.44
N GLN A 158 -10.31 -18.63 -11.44
CA GLN A 158 -9.58 -19.65 -12.22
C GLN A 158 -9.64 -19.38 -13.74
N PRO A 159 -10.81 -19.11 -14.35
CA PRO A 159 -10.88 -18.65 -15.73
C PRO A 159 -10.05 -17.39 -16.01
N LEU A 160 -10.04 -16.41 -15.09
CA LEU A 160 -9.26 -15.19 -15.21
C LEU A 160 -7.75 -15.46 -15.20
N ASP A 161 -7.27 -16.33 -14.31
CA ASP A 161 -5.85 -16.69 -14.25
C ASP A 161 -5.39 -17.33 -15.56
N VAL A 162 -6.22 -18.23 -16.12
CA VAL A 162 -5.96 -18.81 -17.44
C VAL A 162 -5.90 -17.73 -18.51
N LEU A 163 -6.90 -16.83 -18.56
CA LEU A 163 -6.94 -15.73 -19.53
C LEU A 163 -5.68 -14.86 -19.46
N LEU A 164 -5.28 -14.43 -18.26
CA LEU A 164 -4.15 -13.53 -18.04
C LEU A 164 -2.79 -14.20 -18.29
N SER A 165 -2.72 -15.53 -18.23
CA SER A 165 -1.51 -16.30 -18.55
C SER A 165 -1.29 -16.50 -20.06
N LEU A 166 -2.30 -16.24 -20.90
CA LEU A 166 -2.20 -16.40 -22.35
C LEU A 166 -1.39 -15.23 -22.94
N GLY A 167 -0.41 -15.56 -23.80
CA GLY A 167 0.32 -14.56 -24.59
C GLY A 167 -0.29 -14.27 -25.97
N ASP A 168 -1.35 -14.98 -26.35
CA ASP A 168 -2.02 -14.86 -27.66
C ASP A 168 -3.35 -14.09 -27.51
N PRO A 169 -3.45 -12.86 -28.03
CA PRO A 169 -4.67 -12.06 -27.96
C PRO A 169 -5.91 -12.73 -28.57
N ALA A 170 -5.75 -13.55 -29.62
CA ALA A 170 -6.88 -14.25 -30.23
C ALA A 170 -7.48 -15.27 -29.25
N ARG A 171 -6.62 -16.03 -28.58
CA ARG A 171 -7.04 -16.97 -27.53
C ARG A 171 -7.61 -16.27 -26.31
N GLN A 172 -7.15 -15.06 -26.00
CA GLN A 172 -7.74 -14.24 -24.94
C GLN A 172 -9.16 -13.81 -25.31
N ALA A 173 -9.37 -13.34 -26.54
CA ALA A 173 -10.69 -12.93 -27.04
C ALA A 173 -11.71 -14.07 -26.99
N ASP A 174 -11.32 -15.28 -27.37
CA ASP A 174 -12.19 -16.47 -27.30
C ASP A 174 -12.67 -16.76 -25.87
N ARG A 175 -11.83 -16.47 -24.86
CA ARG A 175 -12.09 -16.75 -23.44
C ARG A 175 -12.98 -15.72 -22.76
N VAL A 176 -13.17 -14.54 -23.36
CA VAL A 176 -14.07 -13.47 -22.88
C VAL A 176 -15.29 -13.27 -23.80
N ALA A 177 -15.49 -14.16 -24.78
CA ALA A 177 -16.63 -14.09 -25.68
C ALA A 177 -17.96 -14.17 -24.89
N PRO A 178 -19.06 -13.56 -25.37
CA PRO A 178 -20.33 -13.43 -24.63
C PRO A 178 -20.95 -14.74 -24.10
N GLN A 179 -20.56 -15.88 -24.68
CA GLN A 179 -21.05 -17.21 -24.30
C GLN A 179 -20.18 -17.93 -23.26
N THR A 180 -19.13 -17.28 -22.77
CA THR A 180 -18.21 -17.83 -21.76
C THR A 180 -18.54 -17.29 -20.37
N ASN A 181 -18.06 -17.97 -19.33
CA ASN A 181 -18.22 -17.53 -17.94
C ASN A 181 -17.64 -16.12 -17.67
N LEU A 182 -16.72 -15.62 -18.51
CA LEU A 182 -16.12 -14.29 -18.36
C LEU A 182 -16.79 -13.22 -19.24
N GLY A 183 -17.60 -13.62 -20.23
CA GLY A 183 -18.30 -12.71 -21.13
C GLY A 183 -19.75 -12.41 -20.72
N GLN A 184 -20.19 -12.97 -19.58
CA GLN A 184 -21.52 -12.76 -18.99
C GLN A 184 -21.49 -11.65 -17.92
#